data_AF-A0A4R5GXX2-F1
#
_entry.id   AF-A0A4R5GXX2-F1
#
_cell.length_a   1.000
_cell.length_b   1.000
_cell.length_c   1.000
_cell.angle_alpha   90.00
_cell.angle_beta   90.00
_cell.angle_gamma   90.00
#
_symmetry.space_group_name_H-M   'P 1'
#
loop_
_entity.id
_entity.type
_entity.pdbx_description
1 polymer ?
#
loop_
_entity_poly.entity_id
_entity_poly.type
_entity_poly.pdbx_seq_one_letter_code
_entity_poly.pdbx_strand_id
1 'polypeptide(L)'
;MRSVIFKFFLVSLIFTLTACVSFPETPEEQRAFLEAEGDQVASFYFKGDDKKRLYMKGVIYGYTLRDIKQVLDANPQVEVLVMEEVPGSVDDEINLLASREIRKRNINTYIPRDGWVASGGTDMFLAGKERSADPSAKLGVHSWGGGSVAATDLPRNHSEHQKYLDYYGEMNIHSDFYWYTLDAAPAEDIHWMTKDEIKQYLILTH
;
A
#
# COMPACT_ATOMS: atom_id res chain seq x y z
N MET A 1 0.36 2.81 34.86
CA MET A 1 0.71 2.65 33.44
C MET A 1 -0.55 2.28 32.70
N ARG A 2 -1.15 3.22 31.97
CA ARG A 2 -2.33 2.94 31.15
C ARG A 2 -1.85 2.19 29.92
N SER A 3 -2.22 0.91 29.82
CA SER A 3 -2.11 0.13 28.59
C SER A 3 -2.94 0.84 27.53
N VAL A 4 -2.27 1.46 26.56
CA VAL A 4 -2.93 1.98 25.35
C VAL A 4 -3.14 0.76 24.47
N ILE A 5 -4.35 0.20 24.54
CA ILE A 5 -4.82 -0.81 23.60
C ILE A 5 -4.95 -0.08 22.25
N PHE A 6 -3.99 -0.28 21.35
CA PHE A 6 -4.11 0.13 19.95
C PHE A 6 -5.26 -0.69 19.34
N LYS A 7 -6.44 -0.09 19.23
CA LYS A 7 -7.51 -0.62 18.40
C LYS A 7 -7.11 -0.35 16.95
N PHE A 8 -6.55 -1.37 16.30
CA PHE A 8 -6.47 -1.40 14.84
C PHE A 8 -7.91 -1.48 14.34
N PHE A 9 -8.46 -0.36 13.88
CA PHE A 9 -9.53 -0.43 12.91
C PHE A 9 -8.83 -0.76 11.60
N LEU A 10 -8.74 -2.05 11.33
CA LEU A 10 -8.78 -2.47 9.94
C LEU A 10 -10.03 -1.82 9.35
N VAL A 11 -9.97 -1.34 8.10
CA VAL A 11 -11.17 -0.96 7.34
C VAL A 11 -11.97 -2.23 7.09
N SER A 12 -12.53 -2.80 8.16
CA SER A 12 -13.55 -3.83 8.13
C SER A 12 -14.80 -3.05 7.82
N LEU A 13 -15.16 -3.10 6.55
CA LEU A 13 -16.36 -2.53 6.00
C LEU A 13 -17.56 -3.29 6.60
N ILE A 14 -17.89 -3.02 7.87
CA ILE A 14 -19.11 -3.51 8.49
C ILE A 14 -20.24 -2.68 7.91
N PHE A 15 -20.75 -3.11 6.75
CA PHE A 15 -22.03 -2.66 6.24
C PHE A 15 -23.13 -3.21 7.15
N THR A 16 -23.47 -2.47 8.21
CA THR A 16 -24.80 -2.60 8.79
C THR A 16 -25.81 -2.25 7.70
N LEU A 17 -26.80 -3.11 7.50
CA LEU A 17 -27.79 -3.14 6.41
C LEU A 17 -28.76 -1.93 6.37
N THR A 18 -28.33 -0.76 6.81
CA THR A 18 -29.09 0.48 6.88
C THR A 18 -28.22 1.64 6.39
N ALA A 19 -28.60 2.16 5.21
CA ALA A 19 -27.99 3.20 4.39
C ALA A 19 -26.97 2.70 3.34
N CYS A 20 -27.30 2.92 2.07
CA CYS A 20 -26.32 2.93 0.97
C CYS A 20 -25.27 3.99 1.29
N VAL A 21 -24.19 3.63 1.96
CA VAL A 21 -23.00 4.47 2.01
C VAL A 21 -22.31 4.27 0.66
N SER A 22 -22.47 5.23 -0.25
CA SER A 22 -21.70 5.28 -1.49
C SER A 22 -20.22 5.32 -1.11
N PHE A 23 -19.42 4.43 -1.71
CA PHE A 23 -17.97 4.54 -1.59
C PHE A 23 -17.53 5.95 -2.00
N PRO A 24 -16.57 6.56 -1.29
CA PRO A 24 -16.09 7.88 -1.63
C PRO A 24 -15.45 7.88 -3.03
N GLU A 25 -16.06 8.61 -3.97
CA GLU A 25 -15.63 8.61 -5.38
C GLU A 25 -14.57 9.67 -5.64
N THR A 26 -14.66 10.81 -4.95
CA THR A 26 -13.70 11.92 -5.11
C THR A 26 -12.56 11.85 -4.09
N PRO A 27 -11.36 12.37 -4.41
CA PRO A 27 -10.27 12.47 -3.44
C PRO A 27 -10.64 13.26 -2.17
N GLU A 28 -11.51 14.26 -2.28
CA GLU A 28 -12.06 15.01 -1.15
C GLU A 28 -12.92 14.15 -0.24
N GLU A 29 -13.85 13.37 -0.80
CA GLU A 29 -14.68 12.44 -0.04
C GLU A 29 -13.84 11.34 0.60
N GLN A 30 -12.85 10.81 -0.12
CA GLN A 30 -11.93 9.80 0.42
C GLN A 30 -11.16 10.34 1.62
N ARG A 31 -10.67 11.58 1.54
CA ARG A 31 -10.01 12.24 2.68
C ARG A 31 -10.96 12.40 3.86
N ALA A 32 -12.17 12.89 3.64
CA ALA A 32 -13.15 13.09 4.71
C ALA A 32 -13.57 11.76 5.36
N PHE A 33 -13.73 10.71 4.55
CA PHE A 33 -14.01 9.35 5.01
C PHE A 33 -12.88 8.83 5.90
N LEU A 34 -11.63 8.90 5.42
CA LEU A 34 -10.46 8.47 6.19
C LEU A 34 -10.31 9.24 7.51
N GLU A 35 -10.51 10.56 7.49
CA GLU A 35 -10.48 11.38 8.70
C GLU A 35 -11.57 10.98 9.70
N ALA A 36 -12.77 10.64 9.23
CA ALA A 36 -13.87 10.19 10.08
C ALA A 36 -13.59 8.82 10.74
N GLU A 37 -12.88 7.92 10.04
CA GLU A 37 -12.43 6.62 10.56
C GLU A 37 -11.18 6.72 11.45
N GLY A 38 -10.60 7.92 11.59
CA GLY A 38 -9.39 8.16 12.40
C GLY A 38 -8.09 7.83 11.67
N ASP A 39 -8.15 7.62 10.36
CA ASP A 39 -7.01 7.47 9.47
C ASP A 39 -6.56 8.82 8.90
N GLN A 40 -5.40 8.81 8.24
CA GLN A 40 -4.90 9.95 7.48
C GLN A 40 -4.60 9.56 6.04
N VAL A 41 -4.84 10.48 5.11
CA VAL A 41 -4.37 10.33 3.73
C VAL A 41 -2.84 10.31 3.67
N ALA A 42 -2.31 9.65 2.64
CA ALA A 42 -0.88 9.61 2.36
C ALA A 42 -0.29 11.02 2.34
N SER A 43 0.80 11.20 3.09
CA SER A 43 1.58 12.43 3.18
C SER A 43 3.03 12.14 2.82
N PHE A 44 3.70 13.10 2.19
CA PHE A 44 5.09 13.01 1.76
C PHE A 44 5.90 14.15 2.37
N TYR A 45 7.02 13.83 3.02
CA TYR A 45 7.77 14.84 3.77
C TYR A 45 9.25 14.47 3.95
N PHE A 46 10.08 15.47 4.28
CA PHE A 46 11.49 15.28 4.56
C PHE A 46 11.76 15.40 6.05
N LYS A 47 12.72 14.61 6.58
CA LYS A 47 13.21 14.73 7.95
C LYS A 47 14.60 15.37 7.95
N GLY A 48 14.73 16.49 8.65
CA GLY A 48 15.98 17.24 8.70
C GLY A 48 16.46 17.69 7.30
N ASP A 49 17.77 17.65 7.12
CA ASP A 49 18.44 18.16 5.91
C ASP A 49 18.68 17.09 4.85
N ASP A 50 18.44 15.81 5.15
CA ASP A 50 18.58 14.74 4.16
C ASP A 50 17.45 14.79 3.13
N LYS A 51 17.76 15.36 1.96
CA LYS A 51 16.82 15.44 0.84
C LYS A 51 16.86 14.24 -0.10
N LYS A 52 17.71 13.24 0.15
CA LYS A 52 17.72 11.98 -0.62
C LYS A 52 16.63 11.02 -0.16
N ARG A 53 16.13 11.20 1.06
CA ARG A 53 15.10 10.35 1.67
C ARG A 53 13.79 11.09 1.79
N LEU A 54 12.82 10.69 1.00
CA LEU A 54 11.43 11.13 1.12
C LEU A 54 10.69 10.16 2.03
N TYR A 55 10.03 10.65 3.06
CA TYR A 55 9.24 9.83 3.98
C TYR A 55 7.78 9.87 3.55
N MET A 56 7.09 8.75 3.71
CA MET A 56 5.65 8.66 3.54
C MET A 56 4.95 7.94 4.68
N LYS A 57 3.74 8.41 4.98
CA LYS A 57 2.83 7.85 5.97
C LYS A 57 1.38 8.14 5.57
N GLY A 58 0.48 7.18 5.82
CA GLY A 58 -0.96 7.30 5.60
C GLY A 58 -1.48 6.43 4.46
N VAL A 59 -2.80 6.47 4.28
CA VAL A 59 -3.55 5.66 3.31
C VAL A 59 -3.48 6.27 1.92
N ILE A 60 -3.12 5.45 0.94
CA ILE A 60 -3.05 5.85 -0.46
C ILE A 60 -4.46 6.14 -0.96
N TYR A 61 -4.67 7.34 -1.48
CA TYR A 61 -5.96 7.85 -1.92
C TYR A 61 -5.83 8.60 -3.26
N GLY A 62 -6.94 9.15 -3.76
CA GLY A 62 -7.09 9.69 -5.11
C GLY A 62 -6.12 10.81 -5.52
N TYR A 63 -5.50 11.54 -4.58
CA TYR A 63 -4.45 12.51 -4.91
C TYR A 63 -3.02 12.01 -4.78
N THR A 64 -2.80 10.78 -4.32
CA THR A 64 -1.44 10.26 -4.07
C THR A 64 -0.56 10.32 -5.32
N LEU A 65 -1.11 10.01 -6.51
CA LEU A 65 -0.39 10.14 -7.78
C LEU A 65 0.04 11.58 -8.07
N ARG A 66 -0.84 12.57 -7.84
CA ARG A 66 -0.50 13.98 -8.01
C ARG A 66 0.60 14.38 -7.03
N ASP A 67 0.42 14.04 -5.77
CA ASP A 67 1.26 14.50 -4.66
C ASP A 67 2.67 13.91 -4.78
N ILE A 68 2.81 12.62 -5.10
CA ILE A 68 4.11 11.98 -5.29
C ILE A 68 4.84 12.54 -6.53
N LYS A 69 4.13 12.81 -7.63
CA LYS A 69 4.75 13.43 -8.81
C LYS A 69 5.27 14.82 -8.48
N GLN A 70 4.43 15.65 -7.84
CA GLN A 70 4.80 17.01 -7.48
C GLN A 70 6.04 17.05 -6.58
N VAL A 71 6.09 16.22 -5.53
CA VAL A 71 7.23 16.22 -4.61
C VAL A 71 8.51 15.70 -5.28
N LEU A 72 8.43 14.68 -6.14
CA LEU A 72 9.59 14.12 -6.82
C LEU A 72 10.09 15.02 -7.96
N ASP A 73 9.20 15.68 -8.69
CA ASP A 73 9.57 16.63 -9.74
C ASP A 73 10.27 17.86 -9.13
N ALA A 74 9.85 18.28 -7.94
CA ALA A 74 10.50 19.36 -7.19
C ALA A 74 11.79 18.93 -6.47
N ASN A 75 12.02 17.63 -6.30
CA ASN A 75 13.16 17.08 -5.55
C ASN A 75 13.81 15.91 -6.33
N PRO A 76 14.46 16.19 -7.48
CA PRO A 76 15.05 15.15 -8.33
C PRO A 76 16.20 14.37 -7.67
N GLN A 77 16.72 14.85 -6.55
CA GLN A 77 17.74 14.19 -5.73
C GLN A 77 17.22 13.06 -4.83
N VAL A 78 15.90 12.83 -4.76
CA VAL A 78 15.32 11.74 -3.97
C VAL A 78 15.78 10.40 -4.54
N GLU A 79 16.36 9.58 -3.68
CA GLU A 79 16.86 8.23 -4.00
C GLU A 79 16.03 7.15 -3.31
N VAL A 80 15.44 7.45 -2.14
CA VAL A 80 14.73 6.48 -1.31
C VAL A 80 13.38 7.03 -0.86
N LEU A 81 12.32 6.26 -1.06
CA LEU A 81 11.03 6.42 -0.41
C LEU A 81 11.00 5.56 0.87
N VAL A 82 10.96 6.23 2.02
CA VAL A 82 10.89 5.60 3.34
C VAL A 82 9.42 5.48 3.74
N MET A 83 8.92 4.25 3.84
CA MET A 83 7.51 3.93 4.08
C MET A 83 7.29 3.57 5.54
N GLU A 84 6.76 4.50 6.33
CA GLU A 84 6.71 4.33 7.80
C GLU A 84 5.48 3.57 8.27
N GLU A 85 4.31 3.97 7.79
CA GLU A 85 3.03 3.39 8.17
C GLU A 85 2.11 3.62 6.98
N VAL A 86 2.00 2.60 6.13
CA VAL A 86 1.28 2.68 4.85
C VAL A 86 0.25 1.55 4.84
N PRO A 87 -0.97 1.81 5.35
CA PRO A 87 -1.96 0.76 5.62
C PRO A 87 -2.51 0.07 4.39
N GLY A 88 -2.53 0.77 3.25
CA GLY A 88 -3.18 0.30 2.04
C GLY A 88 -3.60 1.45 1.14
N SER A 89 -4.52 1.15 0.24
CA SER A 89 -5.18 2.09 -0.65
C SER A 89 -6.69 2.06 -0.47
N VAL A 90 -7.33 3.22 -0.59
CA VAL A 90 -8.78 3.33 -0.87
C VAL A 90 -9.06 3.55 -2.36
N ASP A 91 -8.00 3.78 -3.15
CA ASP A 91 -8.04 3.94 -4.60
C ASP A 91 -6.90 3.12 -5.22
N ASP A 92 -7.22 1.89 -5.63
CA ASP A 92 -6.25 0.92 -6.12
C ASP A 92 -5.65 1.34 -7.47
N GLU A 93 -6.44 1.96 -8.36
CA GLU A 93 -5.94 2.43 -9.65
C GLU A 93 -4.90 3.53 -9.44
N ILE A 94 -5.20 4.51 -8.60
CA ILE A 94 -4.26 5.57 -8.26
C ILE A 94 -3.03 5.01 -7.55
N ASN A 95 -3.18 3.99 -6.72
CA ASN A 95 -2.04 3.31 -6.10
C ASN A 95 -1.10 2.72 -7.16
N LEU A 96 -1.61 1.93 -8.11
CA LEU A 96 -0.75 1.31 -9.13
C LEU A 96 -0.08 2.38 -10.02
N LEU A 97 -0.78 3.48 -10.34
CA LEU A 97 -0.21 4.59 -11.10
C LEU A 97 0.87 5.35 -10.30
N ALA A 98 0.61 5.69 -9.04
CA ALA A 98 1.57 6.36 -8.16
C ALA A 98 2.82 5.51 -7.97
N SER A 99 2.63 4.21 -7.81
CA SER A 99 3.70 3.24 -7.68
C SER A 99 4.57 3.15 -8.94
N ARG A 100 3.98 3.19 -10.14
CA ARG A 100 4.75 3.24 -11.40
C ARG A 100 5.62 4.49 -11.51
N GLU A 101 5.22 5.62 -10.91
CA GLU A 101 6.05 6.83 -10.90
C GLU A 101 7.33 6.67 -10.04
N ILE A 102 7.28 5.84 -8.97
CA ILE A 102 8.45 5.44 -8.18
C ILE A 102 9.39 4.59 -9.03
N ARG A 103 8.87 3.52 -9.65
CA ARG A 103 9.63 2.61 -10.51
C ARG A 103 10.31 3.35 -11.65
N LYS A 104 9.56 4.21 -12.36
CA LYS A 104 10.03 5.00 -13.51
C LYS A 104 11.22 5.90 -13.16
N ARG A 105 11.26 6.42 -11.92
CA ARG A 105 12.34 7.29 -11.43
C ARG A 105 13.49 6.53 -10.80
N ASN A 106 13.47 5.19 -10.80
CA ASN A 106 14.50 4.36 -10.18
C ASN A 106 14.68 4.62 -8.68
N ILE A 107 13.60 5.00 -7.99
CA ILE A 107 13.63 5.25 -6.54
C ILE A 107 13.57 3.92 -5.80
N ASN A 108 14.39 3.79 -4.76
CA ASN A 108 14.39 2.63 -3.87
C ASN A 108 13.27 2.77 -2.83
N THR A 109 12.75 1.67 -2.34
CA THR A 109 11.80 1.66 -1.22
C THR A 109 12.43 1.05 0.02
N TYR A 110 12.14 1.63 1.17
CA TYR A 110 12.66 1.19 2.45
C TYR A 110 11.61 1.27 3.54
N ILE A 111 11.44 0.18 4.30
CA ILE A 111 10.61 0.20 5.51
C ILE A 111 11.54 0.36 6.72
N PRO A 112 11.44 1.47 7.48
CA PRO A 112 12.32 1.72 8.62
C PRO A 112 11.98 0.83 9.81
N ARG A 113 12.81 0.91 10.85
CA ARG A 113 12.53 0.27 12.15
C ARG A 113 11.13 0.62 12.64
N ASP A 114 10.40 -0.41 13.05
CA ASP A 114 9.01 -0.34 13.52
C ASP A 114 8.02 0.21 12.49
N GLY A 115 8.48 0.42 11.25
CA GLY A 115 7.64 0.79 10.14
C GLY A 115 6.96 -0.42 9.52
N TRP A 116 5.92 -0.17 8.75
CA TRP A 116 5.14 -1.23 8.13
C TRP A 116 4.37 -0.77 6.90
N VAL A 117 4.11 -1.74 6.03
CA VAL A 117 3.25 -1.61 4.87
C VAL A 117 2.26 -2.77 4.86
N ALA A 118 1.04 -2.54 4.40
CA ALA A 118 0.06 -3.60 4.18
C ALA A 118 -0.77 -3.31 2.94
N SER A 119 -1.45 -4.33 2.40
CA SER A 119 -2.41 -4.17 1.31
C SER A 119 -1.80 -3.43 0.10
N GLY A 120 -2.48 -2.44 -0.47
CA GLY A 120 -1.93 -1.56 -1.51
C GLY A 120 -0.62 -0.84 -1.12
N GLY A 121 -0.32 -0.66 0.17
CA GLY A 121 0.99 -0.19 0.62
C GLY A 121 2.11 -1.18 0.34
N THR A 122 1.83 -2.49 0.40
CA THR A 122 2.76 -3.53 -0.04
C THR A 122 2.98 -3.45 -1.55
N ASP A 123 1.93 -3.22 -2.34
CA ASP A 123 2.09 -2.99 -3.79
C ASP A 123 3.04 -1.80 -4.04
N MET A 124 2.80 -0.65 -3.40
CA MET A 124 3.68 0.51 -3.56
C MET A 124 5.12 0.26 -3.11
N PHE A 125 5.31 -0.53 -2.05
CA PHE A 125 6.65 -0.96 -1.63
C PHE A 125 7.37 -1.77 -2.72
N LEU A 126 6.66 -2.66 -3.43
CA LEU A 126 7.23 -3.49 -4.49
C LEU A 126 7.71 -2.69 -5.70
N ALA A 127 7.24 -1.44 -5.84
CA ALA A 127 7.66 -0.55 -6.91
C ALA A 127 9.09 -0.04 -6.80
N GLY A 128 9.71 -0.15 -5.63
CA GLY A 128 11.11 0.24 -5.44
C GLY A 128 12.05 -0.48 -6.40
N LYS A 129 12.99 0.27 -6.99
CA LYS A 129 14.05 -0.32 -7.81
C LYS A 129 14.81 -1.39 -7.03
N GLU A 130 15.27 -1.00 -5.85
CA GLU A 130 15.74 -1.87 -4.79
C GLU A 130 14.81 -1.75 -3.58
N ARG A 131 14.64 -2.86 -2.86
CA ARG A 131 13.67 -3.00 -1.77
C ARG A 131 14.39 -3.53 -0.55
N SER A 132 14.32 -2.80 0.55
CA SER A 132 14.95 -3.19 1.82
C SER A 132 14.03 -2.87 2.99
N ALA A 133 14.23 -3.52 4.12
CA ALA A 133 13.44 -3.31 5.32
C ALA A 133 14.31 -3.51 6.56
N ASP A 134 14.03 -2.75 7.62
CA ASP A 134 14.60 -3.04 8.95
C ASP A 134 14.13 -4.43 9.44
N PRO A 135 14.95 -5.20 10.17
CA PRO A 135 14.55 -6.50 10.69
C PRO A 135 13.29 -6.52 11.58
N SER A 136 12.89 -5.38 12.18
CA SER A 136 11.63 -5.27 12.94
C SER A 136 10.42 -4.81 12.11
N ALA A 137 10.64 -4.42 10.85
CA ALA A 137 9.59 -3.96 9.96
C ALA A 137 8.59 -5.06 9.62
N LYS A 138 7.37 -4.67 9.25
CA LYS A 138 6.31 -5.61 8.87
C LYS A 138 5.82 -5.36 7.45
N LEU A 139 5.58 -6.46 6.72
CA LEU A 139 4.90 -6.45 5.42
C LEU A 139 3.63 -7.29 5.53
N GLY A 140 2.50 -6.67 5.25
CA GLY A 140 1.17 -7.28 5.34
C GLY A 140 0.57 -7.51 3.96
N VAL A 141 -0.09 -8.65 3.78
CA VAL A 141 -0.85 -8.96 2.56
C VAL A 141 -2.23 -9.49 2.93
N HIS A 142 -3.19 -9.30 2.04
CA HIS A 142 -4.52 -9.89 2.10
C HIS A 142 -5.20 -9.76 0.72
N SER A 143 -6.31 -10.48 0.55
CA SER A 143 -7.18 -10.32 -0.62
C SER A 143 -7.78 -8.93 -0.67
N TRP A 144 -7.85 -8.31 -1.85
CA TRP A 144 -8.63 -7.09 -2.04
C TRP A 144 -10.14 -7.40 -2.09
N GLY A 145 -10.93 -6.41 -1.69
CA GLY A 145 -12.38 -6.50 -1.54
C GLY A 145 -12.98 -5.14 -1.20
N GLY A 146 -14.22 -5.13 -0.71
CA GLY A 146 -14.91 -3.91 -0.28
C GLY A 146 -15.67 -3.16 -1.37
N GLY A 147 -15.33 -3.34 -2.66
CA GLY A 147 -16.16 -2.88 -3.77
C GLY A 147 -17.44 -3.73 -3.96
N SER A 148 -18.01 -3.72 -5.17
CA SER A 148 -19.18 -4.56 -5.49
C SER A 148 -18.86 -6.06 -5.59
N VAL A 149 -17.57 -6.43 -5.66
CA VAL A 149 -17.09 -7.81 -5.84
C VAL A 149 -15.76 -8.01 -5.10
N ALA A 150 -15.58 -9.15 -4.44
CA ALA A 150 -14.30 -9.56 -3.85
C ALA A 150 -13.42 -10.32 -4.86
N ALA A 151 -12.10 -10.29 -4.68
CA ALA A 151 -11.17 -10.98 -5.59
C ALA A 151 -11.49 -12.48 -5.73
N THR A 152 -11.86 -13.12 -4.62
CA THR A 152 -12.16 -14.55 -4.54
C THR A 152 -13.48 -14.95 -5.22
N ASP A 153 -14.36 -14.00 -5.49
CA ASP A 153 -15.64 -14.25 -6.19
C ASP A 153 -15.47 -14.23 -7.71
N LEU A 154 -14.33 -13.77 -8.21
CA LEU A 154 -14.04 -13.68 -9.62
C LEU A 154 -13.31 -14.93 -10.13
N PRO A 155 -13.58 -15.38 -11.36
CA PRO A 155 -12.81 -16.45 -11.95
C PRO A 155 -11.37 -15.99 -12.17
N ARG A 156 -10.39 -16.90 -12.04
CA ARG A 156 -8.95 -16.60 -12.15
C ARG A 156 -8.54 -15.85 -13.44
N ASN A 157 -9.32 -15.99 -14.51
CA ASN A 157 -9.09 -15.32 -15.80
C ASN A 157 -9.83 -13.98 -15.96
N HIS A 158 -10.46 -13.45 -14.89
CA HIS A 158 -11.16 -12.17 -14.92
C HIS A 158 -10.17 -11.00 -15.09
N SER A 159 -10.58 -9.97 -15.82
CA SER A 159 -9.73 -8.81 -16.14
C SER A 159 -9.27 -8.02 -14.91
N GLU A 160 -10.04 -8.04 -13.82
CA GLU A 160 -9.65 -7.41 -12.55
C GLU A 160 -8.36 -7.98 -11.94
N HIS A 161 -8.05 -9.25 -12.21
CA HIS A 161 -6.76 -9.82 -11.82
C HIS A 161 -5.63 -9.34 -12.74
N GLN A 162 -5.92 -9.12 -14.02
CA GLN A 162 -4.91 -8.82 -15.03
C GLN A 162 -4.13 -7.53 -14.71
N LYS A 163 -4.80 -6.49 -14.20
CA LYS A 163 -4.14 -5.22 -13.85
C LYS A 163 -3.02 -5.40 -12.80
N TYR A 164 -3.23 -6.31 -11.84
CA TYR A 164 -2.24 -6.64 -10.81
C TYR A 164 -1.16 -7.57 -11.33
N LEU A 165 -1.52 -8.56 -12.16
CA LEU A 165 -0.57 -9.46 -12.81
C LEU A 165 0.42 -8.69 -13.70
N ASP A 166 -0.08 -7.75 -14.50
CA ASP A 166 0.74 -6.85 -15.32
C ASP A 166 1.64 -5.99 -14.44
N TYR A 167 1.06 -5.37 -13.41
CA TYR A 167 1.80 -4.55 -12.46
C TYR A 167 2.94 -5.31 -11.75
N TYR A 168 2.69 -6.53 -11.26
CA TYR A 168 3.74 -7.34 -10.63
C TYR A 168 4.81 -7.76 -11.63
N GLY A 169 4.44 -8.06 -12.88
CA GLY A 169 5.38 -8.29 -13.96
C GLY A 169 6.32 -7.09 -14.17
N GLU A 170 5.79 -5.87 -14.21
CA GLU A 170 6.58 -4.64 -14.33
C GLU A 170 7.54 -4.42 -13.13
N MET A 171 7.17 -4.88 -11.94
CA MET A 171 7.99 -4.78 -10.71
C MET A 171 8.99 -5.93 -10.54
N ASN A 172 9.07 -6.84 -11.51
CA ASN A 172 9.84 -8.09 -11.46
C ASN A 172 9.44 -8.98 -10.27
N ILE A 173 8.14 -9.06 -9.98
CA ILE A 173 7.55 -9.94 -8.98
C ILE A 173 6.82 -11.07 -9.70
N HIS A 174 7.08 -12.31 -9.30
CA HIS A 174 6.42 -13.46 -9.90
C HIS A 174 4.91 -13.43 -9.59
N SER A 175 4.09 -13.79 -10.58
CA SER A 175 2.62 -13.74 -10.45
C SER A 175 2.08 -14.63 -9.34
N ASP A 176 2.81 -15.68 -8.91
CA ASP A 176 2.43 -16.49 -7.75
C ASP A 176 2.30 -15.68 -6.46
N PHE A 177 3.03 -14.57 -6.34
CA PHE A 177 2.87 -13.69 -5.18
C PHE A 177 1.47 -13.06 -5.14
N TYR A 178 0.91 -12.66 -6.29
CA TYR A 178 -0.45 -12.13 -6.38
C TYR A 178 -1.48 -13.14 -5.90
N TRP A 179 -1.40 -14.38 -6.39
CA TRP A 179 -2.34 -15.41 -5.96
C TRP A 179 -2.19 -15.73 -4.48
N TYR A 180 -0.95 -15.76 -3.98
CA TYR A 180 -0.67 -15.89 -2.56
C TYR A 180 -1.28 -14.77 -1.72
N THR A 181 -1.26 -13.50 -2.16
CA THR A 181 -1.86 -12.43 -1.36
C THR A 181 -3.36 -12.63 -1.18
N LEU A 182 -4.05 -13.16 -2.21
CA LEU A 182 -5.49 -13.49 -2.14
C LEU A 182 -5.78 -14.65 -1.18
N ASP A 183 -4.89 -15.65 -1.14
CA ASP A 183 -5.05 -16.84 -0.29
C ASP A 183 -4.61 -16.60 1.16
N ALA A 184 -3.70 -15.66 1.40
CA ALA A 184 -3.03 -15.46 2.68
C ALA A 184 -3.97 -14.96 3.79
N ALA A 185 -4.89 -14.05 3.44
CA ALA A 185 -5.89 -13.51 4.37
C ALA A 185 -7.10 -12.94 3.60
N PRO A 186 -8.31 -12.96 4.19
CA PRO A 186 -9.48 -12.26 3.65
C PRO A 186 -9.28 -10.74 3.70
N ALA A 187 -10.14 -9.98 3.00
CA ALA A 187 -10.04 -8.51 2.93
C ALA A 187 -10.15 -7.82 4.31
N GLU A 188 -10.79 -8.49 5.27
CA GLU A 188 -11.01 -8.03 6.64
C GLU A 188 -9.95 -8.54 7.62
N ASP A 189 -8.79 -9.02 7.15
CA ASP A 189 -7.63 -9.34 8.01
C ASP A 189 -6.31 -8.95 7.32
N ILE A 190 -5.20 -9.06 8.05
CA ILE A 190 -3.85 -8.90 7.50
C ILE A 190 -3.01 -10.11 7.86
N HIS A 191 -2.51 -10.79 6.83
CA HIS A 191 -1.40 -11.73 7.00
C HIS A 191 -0.08 -10.98 7.02
N TRP A 192 0.52 -10.84 8.20
CA TRP A 192 1.87 -10.31 8.34
C TRP A 192 2.88 -11.38 7.91
N MET A 193 3.52 -11.15 6.77
CA MET A 193 4.42 -12.11 6.15
C MET A 193 5.57 -12.48 7.09
N THR A 194 5.85 -13.77 7.16
CA THR A 194 7.02 -14.34 7.79
C THR A 194 8.28 -14.05 6.98
N LYS A 195 9.45 -14.20 7.62
CA LYS A 195 10.75 -14.06 6.92
C LYS A 195 10.91 -15.07 5.80
N ASP A 196 10.36 -16.27 5.96
CA ASP A 196 10.44 -17.33 4.95
C ASP A 196 9.58 -17.02 3.74
N GLU A 197 8.37 -16.47 3.92
CA GLU A 197 7.51 -16.02 2.82
C GLU A 197 8.14 -14.82 2.09
N ILE A 198 8.67 -13.83 2.81
CA ILE A 198 9.39 -12.68 2.24
C ILE A 198 10.54 -13.16 1.35
N LYS A 199 11.29 -14.18 1.80
CA LYS A 199 12.37 -14.81 1.05
C LYS A 199 11.86 -15.62 -0.14
N GLN A 200 10.81 -16.41 0.03
CA GLN A 200 10.20 -17.24 -1.01
C GLN A 200 9.77 -16.42 -2.21
N TYR A 201 9.15 -15.26 -1.97
CA TYR A 201 8.65 -14.37 -3.03
C TYR A 201 9.64 -13.29 -3.46
N LEU A 202 10.89 -13.32 -2.96
CA LEU A 202 11.96 -12.38 -3.34
C LEU A 202 11.54 -10.90 -3.17
N ILE A 203 10.81 -10.62 -2.09
CA ILE A 203 10.24 -9.31 -1.81
C ILE A 203 11.33 -8.28 -1.52
N LEU A 204 12.36 -8.66 -0.78
CA LEU A 204 13.54 -7.82 -0.52
C LEU A 204 14.65 -8.13 -1.52
N THR A 205 15.40 -7.11 -1.92
CA THR A 205 16.56 -7.25 -2.81
C THR A 205 17.88 -6.93 -2.10
N HIS A 206 17.84 -6.36 -0.89
CA HIS A 206 19.00 -6.07 -0.02
C HIS A 206 18.65 -6.25 1.46
#